data_AF-A0A062BZM1-F1
#
_entry.id   AF-A0A062BZM1-F1
#
_cell.length_a   1.000
_cell.length_b   1.000
_cell.length_c   1.000
_cell.angle_alpha   90.00
_cell.angle_beta   90.00
_cell.angle_gamma   90.00
#
_symmetry.space_group_name_H-M   'P 1'
#
loop_
_entity.id
_entity.type
_entity.pdbx_description
1 polymer ?
#
loop_
_entity_poly.entity_id
_entity_poly.type
_entity_poly.pdbx_seq_one_letter_code
_entity_poly.pdbx_strand_id
1 'polypeptide(L)'
;MFITEFFEECDLPFKHDGSTRWYWTAERLNELLQEPCLQNCLPEKFINVLRVLMHKSEATEDDPYRINALIELNKPLSREGYEAYYGEDNNLYIKNIITNQTIKPNENPNRVFSEAEIKKREHLADYLNKCSEDQLIENILLPLFRTIGFQRITVAGHKDKALEYGKDIWMKYTLPTQHIIYFGIQVKKGKLDSSGVSKSGNHNIAEIYNQTTMMLGHEIFDPETNKRVLVDHAYIIAGGEITKAARNWLGNKLDANRRSQIIFMDRDDILNLFTVNSIEVPKLESNFANTF
;
A
#
# COMPACT_ATOMS: atom_id res chain seq x y z
N MET A 1 -5.60 34.61 -1.35
CA MET A 1 -5.47 33.63 -0.27
C MET A 1 -4.55 34.20 0.80
N PHE A 2 -4.98 34.20 2.06
CA PHE A 2 -4.09 34.55 3.17
C PHE A 2 -3.12 33.38 3.38
N ILE A 3 -1.84 33.67 3.58
CA ILE A 3 -0.81 32.63 3.72
C ILE A 3 -1.12 31.63 4.85
N THR A 4 -1.83 32.06 5.90
CA THR A 4 -2.36 31.16 6.94
C THR A 4 -3.33 30.12 6.39
N GLU A 5 -4.29 30.53 5.54
CA GLU A 5 -5.27 29.62 4.91
C GLU A 5 -4.56 28.60 4.03
N PHE A 6 -3.53 29.02 3.29
CA PHE A 6 -2.72 28.12 2.47
C PHE A 6 -2.05 27.02 3.29
N PHE A 7 -1.43 27.37 4.42
CA PHE A 7 -0.81 26.36 5.28
C PHE A 7 -1.86 25.48 5.99
N GLU A 8 -3.03 26.01 6.32
CA GLU A 8 -4.16 25.21 6.83
C GLU A 8 -4.67 24.19 5.81
N GLU A 9 -4.79 24.57 4.53
CA GLU A 9 -5.12 23.66 3.42
C GLU A 9 -4.05 22.59 3.18
N CYS A 10 -2.80 22.85 3.57
CA CYS A 10 -1.73 21.86 3.56
C CYS A 10 -1.75 20.91 4.77
N ASP A 11 -2.80 20.98 5.61
CA ASP A 11 -2.91 20.30 6.91
C ASP A 11 -1.80 20.69 7.92
N LEU A 12 -1.30 21.92 7.84
CA LEU A 12 -0.24 22.43 8.71
C LEU A 12 -0.79 23.48 9.70
N PRO A 13 -0.47 23.38 11.01
CA PRO A 13 -1.03 24.26 12.03
C PRO A 13 -0.37 25.65 12.06
N PHE A 14 0.32 26.07 11.00
CA PHE A 14 1.08 27.32 10.97
C PHE A 14 0.16 28.53 10.78
N LYS A 15 0.26 29.49 11.71
CA LYS A 15 -0.45 30.77 11.63
C LYS A 15 0.54 31.90 11.43
N HIS A 16 0.30 32.71 10.40
CA HIS A 16 1.15 33.87 10.14
C HIS A 16 1.05 34.88 11.28
N ASP A 17 2.20 35.32 11.78
CA ASP A 17 2.33 36.15 12.98
C ASP A 17 2.34 37.66 12.70
N GLY A 18 2.22 38.06 11.42
CA GLY A 18 2.26 39.46 10.99
C GLY A 18 3.67 39.95 10.64
N SER A 19 4.69 39.10 10.74
CA SER A 19 6.05 39.39 10.29
C SER A 19 6.16 39.41 8.75
N THR A 20 7.39 39.54 8.24
CA THR A 20 7.65 39.60 6.80
C THR A 20 7.36 38.24 6.15
N ARG A 21 6.35 38.21 5.28
CA ARG A 21 5.83 36.97 4.65
C ARG A 21 6.91 36.05 4.09
N TRP A 22 7.80 36.54 3.22
CA TRP A 22 8.79 35.68 2.56
C TRP A 22 9.77 35.04 3.56
N TYR A 23 10.15 35.81 4.59
CA TYR A 23 11.05 35.33 5.63
C TYR A 23 10.36 34.30 6.53
N TRP A 24 9.13 34.61 6.94
CA TRP A 24 8.29 33.68 7.70
C TRP A 24 8.06 32.35 6.95
N THR A 25 7.76 32.41 5.65
CA THR A 25 7.60 31.20 4.81
C THR A 25 8.89 30.40 4.75
N ALA A 26 10.04 31.06 4.56
CA ALA A 26 11.33 30.38 4.49
C ALA A 26 11.65 29.62 5.79
N GLU A 27 11.36 30.23 6.95
CA GLU A 27 11.51 29.59 8.26
C GLU A 27 10.60 28.36 8.41
N ARG A 28 9.33 28.44 8.00
CA ARG A 28 8.40 27.30 8.03
C ARG A 28 8.82 26.18 7.08
N LEU A 29 9.29 26.51 5.88
CA LEU A 29 9.81 25.50 4.94
C LEU A 29 11.08 24.85 5.47
N ASN A 30 11.96 25.60 6.12
CA ASN A 30 13.16 25.07 6.77
C ASN A 30 12.78 24.11 7.91
N GLU A 31 11.79 24.45 8.74
CA GLU A 31 11.25 23.58 9.78
C GLU A 31 10.74 22.25 9.21
N LEU A 32 9.98 22.30 8.11
CA LEU A 32 9.50 21.08 7.43
C LEU A 32 10.64 20.24 6.84
N LEU A 33 11.71 20.87 6.35
CA LEU A 33 12.89 20.16 5.82
C LEU A 33 13.70 19.42 6.88
N GLN A 34 13.59 19.80 8.16
CA GLN A 34 14.25 19.11 9.27
C GLN A 34 13.49 17.85 9.72
N GLU A 35 12.30 17.57 9.20
CA GLU A 35 11.57 16.36 9.54
C GLU A 35 12.32 15.10 9.06
N PRO A 36 12.33 14.01 9.86
CA PRO A 36 12.99 12.76 9.46
C PRO A 36 12.41 12.20 8.16
N CYS A 37 13.27 11.83 7.23
CA CYS A 37 12.88 11.15 5.99
C CYS A 37 13.89 10.08 5.59
N LEU A 38 13.51 9.22 4.64
CA LEU A 38 14.40 8.20 4.08
C LEU A 38 15.59 8.84 3.36
N GLN A 39 16.71 8.11 3.29
CA GLN A 39 17.88 8.57 2.54
C GLN A 39 17.51 8.84 1.08
N ASN A 40 17.98 9.98 0.54
CA ASN A 40 17.68 10.46 -0.81
C ASN A 40 16.20 10.85 -1.06
N CYS A 41 15.38 10.97 -0.02
CA CYS A 41 14.01 11.52 -0.09
C CYS A 41 13.93 12.95 0.48
N LEU A 42 12.78 13.60 0.29
CA LEU A 42 12.41 14.84 0.96
C LEU A 42 11.27 14.54 1.96
N PRO A 43 11.15 15.33 3.04
CA PRO A 43 10.05 15.15 3.99
C PRO A 43 8.68 15.32 3.34
N GLU A 44 7.75 14.48 3.75
CA GLU A 44 6.45 14.37 3.10
C GLU A 44 5.63 15.66 3.19
N LYS A 45 5.61 16.30 4.37
CA LYS A 45 4.86 17.56 4.56
C LYS A 45 5.41 18.69 3.70
N PHE A 46 6.73 18.72 3.52
CA PHE A 46 7.37 19.66 2.61
C PHE A 46 6.91 19.42 1.16
N ILE A 47 6.86 18.17 0.72
CA ILE A 47 6.36 17.81 -0.62
C ILE A 47 4.89 18.17 -0.77
N ASN A 48 4.05 17.95 0.26
CA ASN A 48 2.64 18.31 0.23
C ASN A 48 2.44 19.80 -0.03
N VAL A 49 3.22 20.66 0.67
CA VAL A 49 3.21 22.11 0.42
C VAL A 49 3.51 22.43 -1.04
N LEU A 50 4.51 21.78 -1.63
CA LEU A 50 4.83 21.99 -3.06
C LEU A 50 3.70 21.51 -3.99
N ARG A 51 3.02 20.40 -3.66
CA ARG A 51 1.89 19.89 -4.46
C ARG A 51 0.68 20.82 -4.43
N VAL A 52 0.31 21.31 -3.25
CA VAL A 52 -0.80 22.28 -3.09
C VAL A 52 -0.44 23.59 -3.81
N LEU A 53 0.77 24.11 -3.57
CA LEU A 53 1.27 25.33 -4.23
C LEU A 53 1.23 25.22 -5.76
N MET A 54 1.53 24.04 -6.31
CA MET A 54 1.64 23.78 -7.74
C MET A 54 0.37 23.18 -8.36
N HIS A 55 -0.77 23.22 -7.66
CA HIS A 55 -2.00 22.66 -8.19
C HIS A 55 -2.47 23.44 -9.44
N LYS A 56 -2.81 22.72 -10.52
CA LYS A 56 -3.16 23.35 -11.82
C LYS A 56 -4.45 24.15 -11.80
N SER A 57 -5.36 23.92 -10.84
CA SER A 57 -6.57 24.74 -10.70
C SER A 57 -6.27 26.19 -10.32
N GLU A 58 -5.08 26.45 -9.75
CA GLU A 58 -4.61 27.79 -9.40
C GLU A 58 -3.65 28.35 -10.46
N ALA A 59 -3.64 27.79 -11.68
CA ALA A 59 -2.85 28.34 -12.78
C ALA A 59 -3.35 29.73 -13.18
N THR A 60 -2.41 30.61 -13.55
CA THR A 60 -2.74 31.94 -14.06
C THR A 60 -3.02 31.87 -15.57
N GLU A 61 -3.73 32.85 -16.12
CA GLU A 61 -4.08 32.87 -17.55
C GLU A 61 -2.85 32.87 -18.46
N ASP A 62 -1.75 33.46 -18.00
CA ASP A 62 -0.46 33.54 -18.69
C ASP A 62 0.41 32.28 -18.51
N ASP A 63 0.07 31.39 -17.58
CA ASP A 63 0.74 30.11 -17.37
C ASP A 63 -0.26 28.98 -17.03
N PRO A 64 -1.19 28.64 -17.94
CA PRO A 64 -2.31 27.72 -17.67
C PRO A 64 -1.86 26.29 -17.36
N TYR A 65 -0.64 25.94 -17.77
CA TYR A 65 -0.04 24.64 -17.52
C TYR A 65 1.02 24.66 -16.41
N ARG A 66 1.22 25.82 -15.76
CA ARG A 66 2.23 26.05 -14.71
C ARG A 66 3.66 25.71 -15.14
N ILE A 67 3.98 25.89 -16.43
CA ILE A 67 5.29 25.61 -17.00
C ILE A 67 6.34 26.59 -16.44
N ASN A 68 6.02 27.88 -16.39
CA ASN A 68 6.95 28.88 -15.84
C ASN A 68 7.15 28.66 -14.35
N ALA A 69 6.06 28.39 -13.62
CA ALA A 69 6.14 28.04 -12.20
C ALA A 69 6.99 26.78 -11.95
N LEU A 70 6.87 25.76 -12.81
CA LEU A 70 7.67 24.52 -12.70
C LEU A 70 9.15 24.78 -12.97
N ILE A 71 9.47 25.64 -13.94
CA ILE A 71 10.85 26.07 -14.22
C ILE A 71 11.44 26.78 -12.99
N GLU A 72 10.70 27.70 -12.37
CA GLU A 72 11.15 28.40 -11.17
C GLU A 72 11.35 27.46 -9.98
N LEU A 73 10.43 26.51 -9.77
CA LEU A 73 10.53 25.51 -8.70
C LEU A 73 11.76 24.60 -8.88
N ASN A 74 12.10 24.23 -10.12
CA ASN A 74 13.23 23.36 -10.40
C ASN A 74 14.60 24.03 -10.24
N LYS A 75 14.70 25.36 -10.20
CA LYS A 75 15.97 26.07 -9.97
C LYS A 75 16.66 25.69 -8.64
N PRO A 76 15.98 25.72 -7.48
CA PRO A 76 16.57 25.23 -6.24
C PRO A 76 16.63 23.70 -6.19
N LEU A 77 15.59 22.97 -6.63
CA LEU A 77 15.54 21.51 -6.51
C LEU A 77 16.67 20.81 -7.27
N SER A 78 16.99 21.27 -8.48
CA SER A 78 18.05 20.68 -9.30
C SER A 78 19.43 20.80 -8.68
N ARG A 79 19.69 21.85 -7.89
CA ARG A 79 20.95 22.04 -7.14
C ARG A 79 21.12 21.01 -6.03
N GLU A 80 19.99 20.57 -5.45
CA GLU A 80 19.94 19.55 -4.41
C GLU A 80 19.75 18.13 -4.98
N GLY A 81 19.79 17.96 -6.31
CA GLY A 81 19.69 16.65 -6.96
C GLY A 81 18.26 16.14 -7.17
N TYR A 82 17.26 17.03 -7.16
CA TYR A 82 15.85 16.70 -7.38
C TYR A 82 15.27 17.39 -8.62
N GLU A 83 14.27 16.76 -9.23
CA GLU A 83 13.51 17.30 -10.35
C GLU A 83 12.01 17.14 -10.08
N ALA A 84 11.27 18.25 -10.12
CA ALA A 84 9.82 18.27 -10.10
C ALA A 84 9.26 18.20 -11.52
N TYR A 85 8.20 17.42 -11.72
CA TYR A 85 7.51 17.27 -13.00
C TYR A 85 6.02 16.97 -12.79
N TYR A 86 5.19 17.24 -13.80
CA TYR A 86 3.78 16.84 -13.77
C TYR A 86 3.61 15.44 -14.36
N GLY A 87 2.86 14.58 -13.67
CA GLY A 87 2.44 13.28 -14.19
C GLY A 87 1.28 13.39 -15.18
N GLU A 88 0.91 12.26 -15.81
CA GLU A 88 -0.25 12.16 -16.71
C GLU A 88 -1.59 12.49 -16.00
N ASP A 89 -1.62 12.31 -14.69
CA ASP A 89 -2.73 12.64 -13.79
C ASP A 89 -2.77 14.13 -13.39
N ASN A 90 -1.92 14.97 -13.98
CA ASN A 90 -1.76 16.39 -13.68
C ASN A 90 -1.26 16.73 -12.27
N ASN A 91 -0.78 15.75 -11.50
CA ASN A 91 -0.21 15.98 -10.17
C ASN A 91 1.28 16.29 -10.24
N LEU A 92 1.78 17.08 -9.28
CA LEU A 92 3.20 17.35 -9.13
C LEU A 92 3.91 16.16 -8.45
N TYR A 93 4.92 15.64 -9.14
CA TYR A 93 5.85 14.63 -8.64
C TYR A 93 7.23 15.22 -8.51
N ILE A 94 8.01 14.67 -7.59
CA ILE A 94 9.43 15.01 -7.41
C ILE A 94 10.20 13.70 -7.50
N LYS A 95 11.24 13.66 -8.31
CA LYS A 95 12.16 12.51 -8.38
C LYS A 95 13.57 12.93 -8.02
N ASN A 96 14.31 11.99 -7.45
CA ASN A 96 15.75 12.12 -7.27
C ASN A 96 16.43 11.87 -8.63
N ILE A 97 17.29 12.79 -9.07
CA ILE A 97 17.94 12.74 -10.39
C ILE A 97 18.95 11.59 -10.47
N ILE A 98 19.63 11.27 -9.36
CA ILE A 98 20.69 10.26 -9.30
C ILE A 98 20.10 8.85 -9.31
N THR A 99 19.09 8.61 -8.47
CA THR A 99 18.48 7.28 -8.33
C THR A 99 17.32 7.06 -9.31
N ASN A 100 16.88 8.12 -9.99
CA ASN A 100 15.67 8.16 -10.82
C ASN A 100 14.40 7.69 -10.07
N GLN A 101 14.41 7.80 -8.74
CA GLN A 101 13.31 7.37 -7.89
C GLN A 101 12.36 8.54 -7.63
N THR A 102 11.10 8.39 -8.03
CA THR A 102 10.04 9.34 -7.70
C THR A 102 9.64 9.21 -6.24
N ILE A 103 9.62 10.33 -5.52
CA ILE A 103 9.13 10.43 -4.15
C ILE A 103 7.60 10.37 -4.20
N LYS A 104 7.05 9.22 -3.85
CA LYS A 104 5.62 8.97 -3.87
C LYS A 104 4.90 9.81 -2.79
N PRO A 105 3.66 10.25 -3.04
CA PRO A 105 2.79 10.76 -1.97
C PRO A 105 2.65 9.75 -0.85
N ASN A 106 2.28 10.23 0.34
CA ASN A 106 2.04 9.37 1.49
C ASN A 106 1.13 8.22 1.11
N GLU A 107 1.58 7.01 1.45
CA GLU A 107 0.88 5.78 1.16
C GLU A 107 -0.25 5.53 2.17
N ASN A 108 -0.90 6.57 2.69
CA ASN A 108 -2.01 6.40 3.62
C ASN A 108 -3.21 5.80 2.87
N PRO A 109 -3.58 4.53 3.14
CA PRO A 109 -4.69 3.86 2.45
C PRO A 109 -6.04 4.53 2.70
N ASN A 110 -6.16 5.38 3.71
CA ASN A 110 -7.40 6.02 4.13
C ASN A 110 -7.54 7.48 3.66
N ARG A 111 -6.66 7.98 2.80
CA ARG A 111 -6.80 9.33 2.23
C ARG A 111 -7.93 9.42 1.21
N VAL A 112 -8.36 10.63 0.90
CA VAL A 112 -9.27 10.88 -0.22
C VAL A 112 -8.57 10.57 -1.55
N PHE A 113 -9.27 9.87 -2.45
CA PHE A 113 -8.76 9.48 -3.76
C PHE A 113 -9.12 10.49 -4.84
N SER A 114 -8.25 10.66 -5.83
CA SER A 114 -8.53 11.42 -7.04
C SER A 114 -9.55 10.70 -7.95
N GLU A 115 -10.16 11.41 -8.90
CA GLU A 115 -11.10 10.80 -9.84
C GLU A 115 -10.49 9.65 -10.67
N ALA A 116 -9.21 9.79 -11.06
CA ALA A 116 -8.49 8.74 -11.78
C ALA A 116 -8.25 7.50 -10.91
N GLU A 117 -7.93 7.71 -9.63
CA GLU A 117 -7.76 6.65 -8.65
C GLU A 117 -9.07 5.94 -8.33
N ILE A 118 -10.19 6.68 -8.25
CA ILE A 118 -11.53 6.11 -8.08
C ILE A 118 -11.88 5.21 -9.26
N LYS A 119 -11.64 5.65 -10.51
CA LYS A 119 -11.86 4.81 -11.70
C LYS A 119 -11.01 3.54 -11.70
N LYS A 120 -9.73 3.64 -11.32
CA LYS A 120 -8.85 2.46 -11.16
C LYS A 120 -9.36 1.52 -10.08
N ARG A 121 -9.81 2.07 -8.95
CA ARG A 121 -10.41 1.31 -7.83
C ARG A 121 -11.65 0.55 -8.29
N GLU A 122 -12.53 1.19 -9.07
CA GLU A 122 -13.73 0.55 -9.64
C GLU A 122 -13.36 -0.61 -10.58
N HIS A 123 -12.40 -0.40 -11.48
CA HIS A 123 -11.91 -1.47 -12.36
C HIS A 123 -11.33 -2.65 -11.57
N LEU A 124 -10.57 -2.38 -10.51
CA LEU A 124 -10.04 -3.42 -9.63
C LEU A 124 -11.16 -4.14 -8.87
N ALA A 125 -12.17 -3.42 -8.40
CA ALA A 125 -13.33 -4.03 -7.74
C ALA A 125 -14.06 -4.99 -8.71
N ASP A 126 -14.21 -4.61 -9.98
CA ASP A 126 -14.78 -5.48 -11.01
C ASP A 126 -13.92 -6.71 -11.29
N TYR A 127 -12.60 -6.55 -11.28
CA TYR A 127 -11.66 -7.68 -11.38
C TYR A 127 -11.83 -8.67 -10.22
N LEU A 128 -11.84 -8.17 -8.98
CA LEU A 128 -11.98 -8.98 -7.76
C LEU A 128 -13.30 -9.77 -7.71
N ASN A 129 -14.36 -9.26 -8.34
CA ASN A 129 -15.62 -9.99 -8.45
C ASN A 129 -15.48 -11.25 -9.32
N LYS A 130 -14.64 -11.19 -10.36
CA LYS A 130 -14.55 -12.21 -11.41
C LYS A 130 -13.38 -13.18 -11.20
N CYS A 131 -12.28 -12.74 -10.57
CA CYS A 131 -11.06 -13.54 -10.46
C CYS A 131 -11.25 -14.82 -9.62
N SER A 132 -10.50 -15.87 -9.89
CA SER A 132 -10.39 -17.04 -9.00
C SER A 132 -9.55 -16.74 -7.75
N GLU A 133 -9.48 -17.69 -6.81
CA GLU A 133 -8.58 -17.59 -5.65
C GLU A 133 -7.10 -17.57 -6.09
N ASP A 134 -6.73 -18.42 -7.04
CA ASP A 134 -5.38 -18.42 -7.64
C ASP A 134 -5.07 -17.07 -8.30
N GLN A 135 -6.01 -16.51 -9.07
CA GLN A 135 -5.82 -15.19 -9.69
C GLN A 135 -5.76 -14.05 -8.65
N LEU A 136 -6.49 -14.17 -7.53
CA LEU A 136 -6.38 -13.22 -6.42
C LEU A 136 -4.96 -13.27 -5.82
N ILE A 137 -4.39 -14.47 -5.65
CA ILE A 137 -3.01 -14.62 -5.19
C ILE A 137 -2.02 -14.06 -6.21
N GLU A 138 -2.03 -14.60 -7.43
CA GLU A 138 -0.99 -14.36 -8.44
C GLU A 138 -1.02 -12.94 -9.02
N ASN A 139 -2.22 -12.43 -9.35
CA ASN A 139 -2.35 -11.18 -10.10
C ASN A 139 -2.58 -9.97 -9.21
N ILE A 140 -2.96 -10.17 -7.94
CA ILE A 140 -3.23 -9.08 -7.00
C ILE A 140 -2.27 -9.11 -5.82
N LEU A 141 -2.30 -10.17 -5.00
CA LEU A 141 -1.55 -10.17 -3.74
C LEU A 141 -0.04 -10.22 -3.95
N LEU A 142 0.46 -11.04 -4.89
CA LEU A 142 1.91 -11.08 -5.18
C LEU A 142 2.45 -9.73 -5.65
N PRO A 143 1.88 -9.05 -6.68
CA PRO A 143 2.33 -7.71 -7.06
C PRO A 143 2.23 -6.69 -5.94
N LEU A 144 1.15 -6.73 -5.15
CA LEU A 144 0.95 -5.83 -4.02
C LEU A 144 2.06 -5.98 -2.98
N PHE A 145 2.28 -7.20 -2.49
CA PHE A 145 3.28 -7.46 -1.45
C PHE A 145 4.71 -7.14 -1.94
N ARG A 146 5.03 -7.38 -3.22
CA ARG A 146 6.31 -6.96 -3.81
C ARG A 146 6.47 -5.44 -3.81
N THR A 147 5.42 -4.72 -4.20
CA THR A 147 5.46 -3.26 -4.32
C THR A 147 5.67 -2.59 -2.97
N ILE A 148 5.03 -3.10 -1.91
CA ILE A 148 5.17 -2.57 -0.54
C ILE A 148 6.40 -3.11 0.21
N GLY A 149 7.28 -3.86 -0.47
CA GLY A 149 8.63 -4.19 0.03
C GLY A 149 8.79 -5.55 0.69
N PHE A 150 7.80 -6.45 0.63
CA PHE A 150 7.98 -7.83 1.09
C PHE A 150 8.89 -8.61 0.14
N GLN A 151 9.66 -9.53 0.72
CA GLN A 151 10.67 -10.32 0.05
C GLN A 151 10.30 -11.81 0.11
N ARG A 152 10.86 -12.61 -0.82
CA ARG A 152 10.72 -14.08 -0.87
C ARG A 152 9.27 -14.58 -0.82
N ILE A 153 8.38 -13.89 -1.50
CA ILE A 153 6.97 -14.25 -1.54
C ILE A 153 6.82 -15.55 -2.35
N THR A 154 6.53 -16.64 -1.64
CA THR A 154 6.49 -18.00 -2.17
C THR A 154 5.07 -18.54 -2.04
N VAL A 155 4.47 -18.92 -3.17
CA VAL A 155 3.16 -19.58 -3.20
C VAL A 155 3.34 -21.08 -2.94
N ALA A 156 2.57 -21.63 -2.02
CA ALA A 156 2.50 -23.06 -1.81
C ALA A 156 1.48 -23.65 -2.79
N GLY A 157 1.91 -24.49 -3.74
CA GLY A 157 0.96 -25.42 -4.38
C GLY A 157 0.90 -25.54 -5.90
N HIS A 158 1.99 -25.92 -6.58
CA HIS A 158 1.86 -26.48 -7.95
C HIS A 158 2.38 -27.90 -8.15
N LYS A 159 2.99 -28.54 -7.14
CA LYS A 159 3.45 -29.94 -7.28
C LYS A 159 3.14 -30.86 -6.10
N ASP A 160 3.09 -30.37 -4.86
CA ASP A 160 2.94 -31.23 -3.67
C ASP A 160 1.93 -30.68 -2.65
N LYS A 161 0.64 -30.92 -2.90
CA LYS A 161 -0.48 -30.56 -2.00
C LYS A 161 -0.34 -31.11 -0.57
N ALA A 162 0.50 -32.12 -0.36
CA ALA A 162 0.75 -32.73 0.95
C ALA A 162 1.67 -31.90 1.87
N LEU A 163 2.32 -30.86 1.35
CA LEU A 163 3.22 -29.96 2.11
C LEU A 163 2.58 -28.58 2.36
N GLU A 164 1.33 -28.38 1.96
CA GLU A 164 0.53 -27.18 2.20
C GLU A 164 0.00 -27.22 3.64
N TYR A 165 0.84 -26.82 4.60
CA TYR A 165 0.48 -26.74 6.02
C TYR A 165 -0.46 -25.55 6.33
N GLY A 166 -1.55 -25.43 5.56
CA GLY A 166 -2.55 -24.36 5.70
C GLY A 166 -2.00 -22.96 5.39
N LYS A 167 -1.01 -22.85 4.50
CA LYS A 167 -0.45 -21.57 4.03
C LYS A 167 -0.60 -21.55 2.53
N ASP A 168 -1.15 -20.47 1.99
CA ASP A 168 -1.16 -20.24 0.54
C ASP A 168 0.13 -19.52 0.13
N ILE A 169 0.62 -18.63 1.00
CA ILE A 169 1.83 -17.83 0.77
C ILE A 169 2.64 -17.77 2.06
N TRP A 170 3.96 -17.73 1.92
CA TRP A 170 4.82 -17.16 2.97
C TRP A 170 5.75 -16.10 2.37
N MET A 171 6.11 -15.13 3.19
CA MET A 171 6.98 -14.01 2.81
C MET A 171 7.76 -13.51 4.01
N LYS A 172 8.71 -12.61 3.78
CA LYS A 172 9.48 -11.97 4.85
C LYS A 172 9.65 -10.48 4.63
N TYR A 173 9.86 -9.76 5.73
CA TYR A 173 10.20 -8.34 5.72
C TYR A 173 11.49 -8.13 6.51
N THR A 174 12.46 -7.46 5.88
CA THR A 174 13.75 -7.18 6.51
C THR A 174 13.71 -5.76 7.07
N LEU A 175 13.79 -5.64 8.40
CA LEU A 175 13.85 -4.35 9.07
C LEU A 175 15.16 -3.60 8.72
N PRO A 176 15.20 -2.26 8.88
CA PRO A 176 16.44 -1.49 8.71
C PRO A 176 17.60 -1.98 9.58
N THR A 177 17.30 -2.62 10.71
CA THR A 177 18.26 -3.25 11.62
C THR A 177 18.74 -4.64 11.14
N GLN A 178 18.35 -5.06 9.94
CA GLN A 178 18.60 -6.38 9.32
C GLN A 178 17.93 -7.58 10.00
N HIS A 179 17.09 -7.36 11.01
CA HIS A 179 16.26 -8.42 11.57
C HIS A 179 15.13 -8.77 10.59
N ILE A 180 14.79 -10.05 10.50
CA ILE A 180 13.78 -10.56 9.58
C ILE A 180 12.52 -10.88 10.37
N ILE A 181 11.38 -10.46 9.83
CA ILE A 181 10.05 -10.87 10.30
C ILE A 181 9.42 -11.76 9.23
N TYR A 182 8.96 -12.94 9.64
CA TYR A 182 8.34 -13.93 8.77
C TYR A 182 6.81 -13.87 8.84
N PHE A 183 6.18 -13.94 7.68
CA PHE A 183 4.72 -13.86 7.53
C PHE A 183 4.21 -15.10 6.83
N GLY A 184 3.17 -15.71 7.39
CA GLY A 184 2.33 -16.68 6.70
C GLY A 184 1.02 -16.03 6.26
N ILE A 185 0.48 -16.45 5.13
CA ILE A 185 -0.78 -15.91 4.59
C ILE A 185 -1.73 -17.05 4.28
N GLN A 186 -2.97 -16.91 4.75
CA GLN A 186 -4.13 -17.65 4.28
C GLN A 186 -5.07 -16.68 3.57
N VAL A 187 -5.40 -17.00 2.32
CA VAL A 187 -6.26 -16.23 1.42
C VAL A 187 -7.55 -17.01 1.23
N LYS A 188 -8.66 -16.27 1.10
CA LYS A 188 -9.92 -16.79 0.57
C LYS A 188 -10.58 -15.77 -0.34
N LYS A 189 -11.18 -16.21 -1.45
CA LYS A 189 -11.92 -15.29 -2.34
C LYS A 189 -13.18 -14.70 -1.67
N GLY A 190 -13.92 -15.53 -0.93
CA GLY A 190 -15.27 -15.21 -0.46
C GLY A 190 -15.34 -14.33 0.80
N LYS A 191 -16.58 -14.10 1.26
CA LYS A 191 -16.88 -13.45 2.54
C LYS A 191 -16.54 -14.41 3.69
N LEU A 192 -15.95 -13.87 4.76
CA LEU A 192 -15.69 -14.60 6.01
C LEU A 192 -16.70 -14.16 7.08
N ASP A 193 -17.63 -15.05 7.42
CA ASP A 193 -18.65 -14.82 8.43
C ASP A 193 -18.72 -15.94 9.47
N SER A 194 -19.14 -15.59 10.68
CA SER A 194 -19.25 -16.54 11.80
C SER A 194 -20.55 -17.33 11.79
N SER A 195 -21.30 -17.30 10.69
CA SER A 195 -22.52 -18.08 10.58
C SER A 195 -22.11 -19.52 10.26
N GLY A 196 -22.43 -20.47 11.14
CA GLY A 196 -22.07 -21.89 10.98
C GLY A 196 -22.77 -22.59 9.81
N VAL A 197 -23.35 -21.84 8.87
CA VAL A 197 -24.08 -22.32 7.71
C VAL A 197 -23.37 -21.80 6.48
N SER A 198 -22.60 -22.68 5.82
CA SER A 198 -22.00 -22.42 4.52
C SER A 198 -23.12 -22.28 3.48
N LYS A 199 -23.70 -21.07 3.34
CA LYS A 199 -24.38 -20.70 2.11
C LYS A 199 -23.32 -20.68 0.99
N SER A 200 -23.72 -21.06 -0.23
CA SER A 200 -22.84 -21.03 -1.41
C SER A 200 -22.08 -19.70 -1.48
N GLY A 201 -20.76 -19.73 -1.23
CA GLY A 201 -19.88 -18.56 -1.21
C GLY A 201 -19.36 -18.07 0.15
N ASN A 202 -19.87 -18.57 1.28
CA ASN A 202 -19.35 -18.27 2.62
C ASN A 202 -18.39 -19.37 3.10
N HIS A 203 -17.17 -18.99 3.47
CA HIS A 203 -16.21 -19.95 4.01
C HIS A 203 -16.34 -20.11 5.52
N ASN A 204 -16.19 -21.34 5.97
CA ASN A 204 -16.30 -21.68 7.38
C ASN A 204 -15.07 -21.16 8.14
N ILE A 205 -15.30 -20.30 9.12
CA ILE A 205 -14.25 -19.76 9.99
C ILE A 205 -13.44 -20.85 10.71
N ALA A 206 -14.05 -22.00 11.01
CA ALA A 206 -13.33 -23.11 11.63
C ALA A 206 -12.23 -23.67 10.72
N GLU A 207 -12.44 -23.67 9.40
CA GLU A 207 -11.43 -24.07 8.41
C GLU A 207 -10.24 -23.11 8.46
N ILE A 208 -10.52 -21.80 8.42
CA ILE A 208 -9.49 -20.74 8.48
C ILE A 208 -8.70 -20.81 9.79
N TYR A 209 -9.38 -21.05 10.91
CA TYR A 209 -8.73 -21.25 12.20
C TYR A 209 -7.78 -22.44 12.19
N ASN A 210 -8.20 -23.59 11.65
CA ASN A 210 -7.36 -24.77 11.57
C ASN A 210 -6.15 -24.55 10.64
N GLN A 211 -6.37 -23.99 9.46
CA GLN A 211 -5.31 -23.63 8.51
C GLN A 211 -4.31 -22.65 9.13
N THR A 212 -4.79 -21.59 9.77
CA THR A 212 -3.95 -20.61 10.46
C THR A 212 -3.18 -21.25 11.61
N THR A 213 -3.81 -22.14 12.39
CA THR A 213 -3.13 -22.85 13.49
C THR A 213 -2.01 -23.75 12.97
N MET A 214 -2.24 -24.47 11.86
CA MET A 214 -1.19 -25.25 11.18
C MET A 214 -0.08 -24.33 10.68
N MET A 215 -0.43 -23.23 10.03
CA MET A 215 0.53 -22.24 9.53
C MET A 215 1.45 -21.71 10.63
N LEU A 216 0.91 -21.40 11.81
CA LEU A 216 1.67 -20.92 12.96
C LEU A 216 2.49 -22.04 13.64
N GLY A 217 2.05 -23.29 13.53
CA GLY A 217 2.70 -24.44 14.15
C GLY A 217 3.83 -25.08 13.32
N HIS A 218 3.90 -24.80 12.01
CA HIS A 218 4.84 -25.43 11.10
C HIS A 218 5.97 -24.49 10.65
N GLU A 219 7.21 -24.96 10.80
CA GLU A 219 8.40 -24.24 10.35
C GLU A 219 8.47 -24.17 8.81
N ILE A 220 8.96 -23.04 8.32
CA ILE A 220 9.36 -22.82 6.94
C ILE A 220 10.88 -22.85 6.83
N PHE A 221 11.42 -23.27 5.69
CA PHE A 221 12.86 -23.22 5.43
C PHE A 221 13.23 -21.94 4.69
N ASP A 222 14.09 -21.12 5.29
CA ASP A 222 14.65 -19.92 4.67
C ASP A 222 16.04 -20.23 4.08
N PRO A 223 16.18 -20.31 2.74
CA PRO A 223 17.44 -20.65 2.10
C PRO A 223 18.51 -19.55 2.25
N GLU A 224 18.14 -18.30 2.55
CA GLU A 224 19.12 -17.21 2.71
C GLU A 224 19.84 -17.28 4.05
N THR A 225 19.13 -17.72 5.09
CA THR A 225 19.71 -17.91 6.43
C THR A 225 20.08 -19.37 6.71
N ASN A 226 19.69 -20.29 5.82
CA ASN A 226 19.82 -21.74 5.95
C ASN A 226 19.24 -22.27 7.27
N LYS A 227 18.07 -21.74 7.67
CA LYS A 227 17.39 -22.09 8.93
C LYS A 227 15.94 -22.47 8.68
N ARG A 228 15.43 -23.31 9.57
CA ARG A 228 13.99 -23.51 9.74
C ARG A 228 13.48 -22.55 10.79
N VAL A 229 12.40 -21.83 10.47
CA VAL A 229 11.85 -20.76 11.29
C VAL A 229 10.34 -20.86 11.34
N LEU A 230 9.74 -20.47 12.46
CA LEU A 230 8.30 -20.27 12.55
C LEU A 230 7.93 -18.90 11.96
N VAL A 231 6.66 -18.74 11.60
CA VAL A 231 6.13 -17.43 11.20
C VAL A 231 5.85 -16.57 12.42
N ASP A 232 6.25 -15.30 12.37
CA ASP A 232 6.01 -14.34 13.45
C ASP A 232 4.59 -13.75 13.36
N HIS A 233 4.08 -13.60 12.14
CA HIS A 233 2.80 -12.96 11.84
C HIS A 233 1.98 -13.82 10.86
N ALA A 234 0.67 -13.77 11.01
CA ALA A 234 -0.28 -14.45 10.12
C ALA A 234 -1.25 -13.44 9.50
N TYR A 235 -1.25 -13.34 8.17
CA TYR A 235 -2.28 -12.64 7.43
C TYR A 235 -3.46 -13.58 7.13
N ILE A 236 -4.66 -13.11 7.43
CA ILE A 236 -5.92 -13.70 6.98
C ILE A 236 -6.54 -12.72 6.00
N ILE A 237 -6.54 -13.09 4.72
CA ILE A 237 -6.95 -12.22 3.62
C ILE A 237 -8.25 -12.72 3.01
N ALA A 238 -9.22 -11.83 2.81
CA ALA A 238 -10.45 -12.13 2.10
C ALA A 238 -10.64 -11.21 0.88
N GLY A 239 -10.99 -11.78 -0.27
CA GLY A 239 -11.46 -11.02 -1.44
C GLY A 239 -12.87 -10.43 -1.24
N GLY A 240 -13.58 -10.85 -0.19
CA GLY A 240 -14.82 -10.28 0.31
C GLY A 240 -14.66 -9.60 1.67
N GLU A 241 -15.78 -9.35 2.34
CA GLU A 241 -15.81 -8.76 3.68
C GLU A 241 -15.35 -9.78 4.75
N ILE A 242 -14.55 -9.35 5.73
CA ILE A 242 -14.32 -10.09 6.97
C ILE A 242 -15.16 -9.45 8.07
N THR A 243 -16.27 -10.10 8.42
CA THR A 243 -17.21 -9.55 9.40
C THR A 243 -16.57 -9.31 10.76
N LYS A 244 -17.06 -8.31 11.52
CA LYS A 244 -16.58 -8.03 12.88
C LYS A 244 -16.69 -9.25 13.81
N ALA A 245 -17.75 -10.04 13.67
CA ALA A 245 -17.94 -11.26 14.42
C ALA A 245 -16.86 -12.31 14.08
N ALA A 246 -16.50 -12.43 12.80
CA ALA A 246 -15.41 -13.30 12.35
C ALA A 246 -14.06 -12.87 12.93
N ARG A 247 -13.71 -11.58 12.81
CA ARG A 247 -12.46 -11.00 13.35
C ARG A 247 -12.34 -11.27 14.84
N ASN A 248 -13.42 -11.02 15.60
CA ASN A 248 -13.44 -11.26 17.06
C ASN A 248 -13.30 -12.75 17.40
N TRP A 249 -13.98 -13.64 16.69
CA TRP A 249 -13.92 -15.07 16.97
C TRP A 249 -12.53 -15.64 16.67
N LEU A 250 -11.96 -15.32 15.50
CA LEU A 250 -10.61 -15.75 15.11
C LEU A 250 -9.56 -15.14 16.02
N GLY A 251 -9.65 -13.84 16.29
CA GLY A 251 -8.75 -13.13 17.20
C GLY A 251 -8.73 -13.78 18.58
N ASN A 252 -9.88 -13.95 19.22
CA ASN A 252 -9.95 -14.55 20.57
C ASN A 252 -9.44 -15.99 20.62
N LYS A 253 -9.68 -16.79 19.57
CA LYS A 253 -9.25 -18.20 19.52
C LYS A 253 -7.77 -18.36 19.24
N LEU A 254 -7.22 -17.55 18.34
CA LEU A 254 -5.79 -17.59 17.99
C LEU A 254 -4.92 -16.88 19.04
N ASP A 255 -5.41 -15.80 19.66
CA ASP A 255 -4.70 -15.06 20.70
C ASP A 255 -4.52 -15.88 21.99
N ALA A 256 -5.39 -16.85 22.26
CA ALA A 256 -5.20 -17.80 23.36
C ALA A 256 -3.84 -18.53 23.29
N ASN A 257 -3.25 -18.66 22.10
CA ASN A 257 -1.95 -19.29 21.88
C ASN A 257 -0.76 -18.31 21.93
N ARG A 258 -0.98 -16.98 21.94
CA ARG A 258 0.00 -15.85 22.07
C ARG A 258 1.34 -15.93 21.32
N ARG A 259 1.50 -16.79 20.30
CA ARG A 259 2.78 -16.95 19.60
C ARG A 259 3.01 -15.96 18.47
N SER A 260 1.95 -15.45 17.85
CA SER A 260 2.06 -14.68 16.61
C SER A 260 0.96 -13.63 16.50
N GLN A 261 1.24 -12.52 15.81
CA GLN A 261 0.26 -11.47 15.56
C GLN A 261 -0.64 -11.85 14.37
N ILE A 262 -1.95 -11.70 14.54
CA ILE A 262 -2.94 -11.98 13.50
C ILE A 262 -3.36 -10.67 12.84
N ILE A 263 -3.19 -10.58 11.53
CA ILE A 263 -3.52 -9.41 10.73
C ILE A 263 -4.64 -9.80 9.77
N PHE A 264 -5.70 -9.00 9.74
CA PHE A 264 -6.83 -9.20 8.86
C PHE A 264 -6.78 -8.17 7.73
N MET A 265 -6.95 -8.63 6.50
CA MET A 265 -7.04 -7.78 5.31
C MET A 265 -8.27 -8.19 4.52
N ASP A 266 -9.22 -7.29 4.36
CA ASP A 266 -10.40 -7.55 3.55
C ASP A 266 -10.33 -6.87 2.18
N ARG A 267 -11.41 -6.99 1.42
CA ARG A 267 -11.54 -6.41 0.10
C ARG A 267 -11.21 -4.92 0.05
N ASP A 268 -11.70 -4.13 1.01
CA ASP A 268 -11.50 -2.68 0.99
C ASP A 268 -10.05 -2.32 1.30
N ASP A 269 -9.41 -3.08 2.19
CA ASP A 269 -7.97 -2.96 2.46
C ASP A 269 -7.15 -3.21 1.19
N ILE A 270 -7.46 -4.28 0.43
CA ILE A 270 -6.79 -4.59 -0.84
C ILE A 270 -6.98 -3.46 -1.84
N LEU A 271 -8.22 -2.98 -2.02
CA LEU A 271 -8.54 -1.89 -2.95
C LEU A 271 -7.77 -0.61 -2.59
N ASN A 272 -7.77 -0.23 -1.31
CA ASN A 272 -7.05 0.95 -0.82
C ASN A 272 -5.54 0.84 -1.10
N LEU A 273 -4.92 -0.29 -0.73
CA LEU A 273 -3.49 -0.49 -0.89
C LEU A 273 -3.08 -0.49 -2.36
N PHE A 274 -3.86 -1.12 -3.25
CA PHE A 274 -3.58 -1.15 -4.68
C PHE A 274 -3.66 0.23 -5.33
N THR A 275 -4.71 0.99 -4.97
CA THR A 275 -4.93 2.35 -5.47
C THR A 275 -3.80 3.27 -5.03
N VAL A 276 -3.47 3.27 -3.74
CA VAL A 276 -2.45 4.15 -3.18
C VAL A 276 -1.04 3.81 -3.69
N ASN A 277 -0.74 2.53 -3.90
CA ASN A 277 0.54 2.12 -4.46
C ASN A 277 0.63 2.30 -5.99
N SER A 278 -0.44 2.79 -6.63
CA SER A 278 -0.53 3.00 -8.08
C SER A 278 -0.19 1.76 -8.91
N ILE A 279 -0.57 0.59 -8.40
CA ILE A 279 -0.31 -0.69 -9.08
C ILE A 279 -1.25 -0.82 -10.27
N GLU A 280 -0.74 -1.27 -11.42
CA GLU A 280 -1.57 -1.50 -12.60
C GLU A 280 -2.60 -2.60 -12.34
N VAL A 281 -3.86 -2.32 -12.67
CA VAL A 281 -4.94 -3.29 -12.54
C VAL A 281 -4.72 -4.38 -13.60
N PRO A 282 -4.64 -5.66 -13.21
CA PRO A 282 -4.48 -6.74 -14.17
C PRO A 282 -5.68 -6.81 -15.11
N LYS A 283 -5.40 -7.12 -16.37
CA LYS A 283 -6.45 -7.41 -17.34
C LYS A 283 -7.02 -8.78 -17.04
N LEU A 284 -8.35 -8.92 -17.12
CA LEU A 284 -8.96 -10.25 -17.21
C LEU A 284 -8.50 -10.83 -18.54
N GLU A 285 -7.55 -11.76 -18.51
CA GLU A 285 -7.32 -12.61 -19.67
C GLU A 285 -8.63 -13.35 -19.95
N SER A 286 -9.27 -13.02 -21.07
CA SER A 286 -10.30 -13.88 -21.63
C SER A 286 -9.63 -15.21 -21.92
N ASN A 287 -9.88 -16.22 -21.08
CA ASN A 287 -9.36 -17.56 -21.26
C ASN A 287 -9.37 -17.96 -22.75
N PHE A 288 -8.23 -18.44 -23.21
CA PHE A 288 -7.95 -19.07 -24.50
C PHE A 288 -9.16 -19.81 -25.08
N ALA A 289 -9.96 -19.11 -25.88
CA ALA A 289 -10.76 -19.71 -26.92
C ALA A 289 -9.87 -19.75 -28.17
N ASN A 290 -9.12 -20.85 -28.32
CA ASN A 290 -8.58 -21.42 -29.56
C ASN A 290 -7.18 -22.03 -29.35
N THR A 291 -7.17 -23.33 -29.03
CA THR A 291 -6.18 -24.38 -29.36
C THR A 291 -6.51 -25.52 -28.38
N PHE A 292 -7.17 -26.62 -28.74
CA PHE A 292 -7.12 -27.46 -29.92
C PHE A 292 -8.52 -27.91 -30.36
#